data_AF-N9N266-F1
#
_entry.id   AF-N9N266-F1
#
_cell.length_a   1.000
_cell.length_b   1.000
_cell.length_c   1.000
_cell.angle_alpha   90.00
_cell.angle_beta   90.00
_cell.angle_gamma   90.00
#
_symmetry.space_group_name_H-M   'P 1'
#
loop_
_entity.id
_entity.type
_entity.pdbx_description
1 polymer ?
#
loop_
_entity_poly.entity_id
_entity_poly.type
_entity_poly.pdbx_seq_one_letter_code
_entity_poly.pdbx_strand_id
1 'polypeptide(L)'
;MALSQPATFNEEWSDERVFAYLNQLPPADVNADFHVLYHAFKHMRPFDYERLITKFLADGRDLNATNPEGQRIHDVIAQFPRQKDGFLEVLAKFA
;
A
#
# COMPACT_ATOMS: atom_id res chain seq x y z
N MET A 1 -1.22 34.98 6.54
CA MET A 1 -2.49 34.23 6.41
C MET A 1 -2.19 32.78 6.76
N ALA A 2 -2.69 32.30 7.90
CA ALA A 2 -2.56 30.89 8.28
C ALA A 2 -3.84 30.18 7.84
N LEU A 3 -3.78 29.43 6.74
CA LEU A 3 -4.85 28.53 6.34
C LEU A 3 -4.65 27.23 7.11
N SER A 4 -5.15 27.19 8.35
CA SER A 4 -5.36 25.92 9.06
C SER A 4 -6.59 25.27 8.43
N GLN A 5 -6.35 24.46 7.40
CA GLN A 5 -7.38 23.63 6.78
C GLN A 5 -7.83 22.59 7.82
N PRO A 6 -9.13 22.52 8.17
CA PRO A 6 -9.62 21.46 9.03
C PRO A 6 -9.44 20.13 8.28
N ALA A 7 -8.68 19.20 8.84
CA ALA A 7 -8.49 17.87 8.26
C ALA A 7 -9.83 17.11 8.33
N THR A 8 -10.59 17.16 7.24
CA THR A 8 -11.76 16.33 7.01
C THR A 8 -11.28 14.88 6.84
N PHE A 9 -11.38 14.10 7.91
CA PHE A 9 -10.92 12.71 8.01
C PHE A 9 -11.65 11.72 7.07
N ASN A 10 -12.53 12.19 6.19
CA ASN A 10 -13.39 11.37 5.34
C ASN A 10 -13.18 11.59 3.83
N GLU A 11 -12.12 12.29 3.42
CA GLU A 11 -11.85 12.50 1.99
C GLU A 11 -11.17 11.28 1.35
N GLU A 12 -11.68 10.89 0.18
CA GLU A 12 -10.97 10.00 -0.74
C GLU A 12 -9.61 10.60 -1.05
N TRP A 13 -8.55 9.77 -1.05
CA TRP A 13 -7.24 10.29 -1.41
C TRP A 13 -7.22 10.52 -2.92
N SER A 14 -6.68 11.66 -3.34
CA SER A 14 -6.41 11.90 -4.75
C SER A 14 -5.40 10.87 -5.27
N ASP A 15 -5.49 10.51 -6.55
CA ASP A 15 -4.57 9.55 -7.16
C ASP A 15 -3.10 9.99 -7.04
N GLU A 16 -2.82 11.30 -7.09
CA GLU A 16 -1.48 11.84 -6.85
C GLU A 16 -0.93 11.43 -5.47
N ARG A 17 -1.76 11.52 -4.42
CA ARG A 17 -1.37 11.15 -3.06
C ARG A 17 -1.17 9.64 -2.92
N VAL A 18 -2.00 8.85 -3.58
CA VAL A 18 -1.86 7.38 -3.61
C VAL A 18 -0.56 7.02 -4.32
N PHE A 19 -0.34 7.52 -5.53
CA PHE A 19 0.83 7.18 -6.36
C PHE A 19 2.13 7.77 -5.81
N ALA A 20 2.09 8.81 -4.97
CA ALA A 20 3.27 9.29 -4.27
C ALA A 20 3.97 8.20 -3.43
N TYR A 21 3.23 7.19 -2.95
CA TYR A 21 3.80 6.05 -2.21
C TYR A 21 4.73 5.19 -3.07
N LEU A 22 4.52 5.14 -4.39
CA LEU A 22 5.38 4.37 -5.30
C LEU A 22 6.83 4.87 -5.28
N ASN A 23 7.04 6.14 -4.92
CA ASN A 23 8.35 6.78 -4.84
C ASN A 23 9.03 6.63 -3.46
N GLN A 24 8.43 5.89 -2.53
CA GLN A 24 9.04 5.70 -1.22
C GLN A 24 10.28 4.82 -1.29
N LEU A 25 11.32 5.26 -0.61
CA LEU A 25 12.58 4.54 -0.52
C LEU A 25 12.52 3.53 0.63
N PRO A 26 12.85 2.25 0.39
CA PRO A 26 12.92 1.28 1.46
C PRO A 26 14.05 1.61 2.43
N PRO A 27 13.93 1.19 3.70
CA PRO A 27 15.06 1.06 4.59
C PRO A 27 16.14 0.13 4.00
N ALA A 28 17.36 0.23 4.53
CA ALA A 28 18.42 -0.72 4.18
C ALA A 28 17.95 -2.16 4.42
N ASP A 29 18.33 -3.06 3.50
CA ASP A 29 18.01 -4.50 3.52
C ASP A 29 16.54 -4.87 3.21
N VAL A 30 15.64 -3.89 3.02
CA VAL A 30 14.24 -4.16 2.67
C VAL A 30 14.03 -4.03 1.16
N ASN A 31 13.29 -4.98 0.57
CA ASN A 31 12.89 -4.90 -0.81
C ASN A 31 11.99 -3.66 -1.06
N ALA A 32 12.31 -2.86 -2.08
CA ALA A 32 11.58 -1.63 -2.42
C ALA A 32 10.08 -1.88 -2.71
N ASP A 33 9.77 -2.98 -3.38
CA ASP A 33 8.42 -3.38 -3.75
C ASP A 33 7.62 -3.77 -2.52
N PHE A 34 8.17 -4.64 -1.68
CA PHE A 34 7.56 -5.00 -0.41
C PHE A 34 7.35 -3.76 0.49
N HIS A 35 8.34 -2.87 0.57
CA HIS A 35 8.25 -1.68 1.40
C HIS A 35 7.07 -0.78 1.01
N VAL A 36 6.92 -0.51 -0.29
CA VAL A 36 5.81 0.31 -0.81
C VAL A 36 4.45 -0.35 -0.51
N LEU A 37 4.32 -1.65 -0.75
CA LEU A 37 3.09 -2.40 -0.47
C LEU A 37 2.74 -2.37 1.02
N TYR A 38 3.72 -2.62 1.89
CA TYR A 38 3.53 -2.59 3.34
C TYR A 38 3.18 -1.19 3.84
N HIS A 39 3.89 -0.16 3.37
CA HIS A 39 3.64 1.21 3.79
C HIS A 39 2.27 1.70 3.32
N ALA A 40 1.87 1.39 2.08
CA ALA A 40 0.53 1.70 1.58
C ALA A 40 -0.56 1.00 2.40
N PHE A 41 -0.42 -0.29 2.70
CA PHE A 41 -1.35 -1.04 3.57
C PHE A 41 -1.55 -0.37 4.94
N LYS A 42 -0.47 0.14 5.56
CA LYS A 42 -0.51 0.75 6.89
C LYS A 42 -1.23 2.10 6.94
N HIS A 43 -1.37 2.79 5.81
CA HIS A 43 -1.82 4.18 5.76
C HIS A 43 -3.05 4.44 4.88
N MET A 44 -3.40 3.50 4.00
CA MET A 44 -4.50 3.64 3.03
C MET A 44 -5.71 2.78 3.39
N ARG A 45 -6.83 2.97 2.69
CA ARG A 45 -7.98 2.06 2.70
C ARG A 45 -7.84 1.02 1.58
N PRO A 46 -8.56 -0.11 1.63
CA PRO A 46 -8.52 -1.12 0.57
C PRO A 46 -8.75 -0.56 -0.84
N PHE A 47 -9.70 0.36 -1.00
CA PHE A 47 -9.98 0.98 -2.30
C PHE A 47 -8.82 1.82 -2.85
N ASP A 48 -8.16 2.63 -2.00
CA ASP A 48 -6.97 3.40 -2.40
C ASP A 48 -5.79 2.46 -2.71
N TYR A 49 -5.68 1.36 -1.95
CA TYR A 49 -4.67 0.32 -2.15
C TYR A 49 -4.83 -0.43 -3.48
N GLU A 50 -6.06 -0.70 -3.91
CA GLU A 50 -6.36 -1.27 -5.24
C GLU A 50 -5.86 -0.39 -6.38
N ARG A 51 -6.09 0.93 -6.27
CA ARG A 51 -5.57 1.91 -7.24
C ARG A 51 -4.03 1.90 -7.26
N LEU A 52 -3.40 1.85 -6.09
CA LEU A 52 -1.94 1.74 -5.97
C LEU A 52 -1.41 0.47 -6.64
N ILE A 53 -1.99 -0.71 -6.36
CA ILE A 53 -1.55 -1.99 -6.95
C ILE A 53 -1.69 -1.97 -8.47
N THR A 54 -2.79 -1.43 -8.99
CA THR A 54 -3.01 -1.32 -10.43
C THR A 54 -1.85 -0.56 -11.10
N LYS A 55 -1.45 0.58 -10.53
CA LYS A 55 -0.32 1.37 -11.04
C LYS A 55 1.02 0.68 -10.79
N PHE A 56 1.21 0.08 -9.62
CA PHE A 56 2.41 -0.66 -9.24
C PHE A 56 2.73 -1.79 -10.23
N LEU A 57 1.73 -2.58 -10.62
CA LEU A 57 1.87 -3.64 -11.61
C LEU A 57 2.09 -3.09 -13.03
N ALA A 58 1.41 -1.99 -13.38
CA ALA A 58 1.62 -1.31 -14.66
C ALA A 58 3.06 -0.78 -14.81
N ASP A 59 3.73 -0.47 -13.70
CA ASP A 59 5.13 -0.05 -13.65
C ASP A 59 6.11 -1.25 -13.65
N GLY A 60 5.60 -2.49 -13.78
CA GLY A 60 6.41 -3.71 -13.89
C GLY A 60 7.01 -4.19 -12.57
N ARG A 61 6.45 -3.76 -11.43
CA ARG A 61 6.93 -4.09 -10.08
C ARG A 61 6.38 -5.44 -9.60
N ASP A 62 7.05 -6.06 -8.64
CA ASP A 62 6.71 -7.41 -8.18
C ASP A 62 5.80 -7.41 -6.94
N LEU A 63 4.56 -7.89 -7.09
CA LEU A 63 3.61 -8.04 -5.99
C LEU A 63 3.97 -9.19 -5.04
N ASN A 64 4.80 -10.13 -5.50
CA ASN A 64 5.30 -11.25 -4.70
C ASN A 64 6.62 -10.93 -3.98
N ALA A 65 7.07 -9.68 -4.02
CA ALA A 65 8.23 -9.24 -3.26
C ALA A 65 8.09 -9.59 -1.77
N THR A 66 9.19 -10.05 -1.18
CA THR A 66 9.24 -10.48 0.22
C THR A 66 9.96 -9.48 1.11
N ASN A 67 9.62 -9.48 2.39
CA ASN A 67 10.41 -8.83 3.42
C ASN A 67 11.71 -9.60 3.72
N PRO A 68 12.61 -9.08 4.59
CA PRO A 68 13.83 -9.80 5.00
C PRO A 68 13.58 -11.15 5.68
N GLU A 69 12.37 -11.39 6.20
CA GLU A 69 11.96 -12.66 6.81
C GLU A 69 11.37 -13.65 5.78
N GLY A 70 11.34 -13.30 4.49
CA GLY A 70 10.80 -14.14 3.43
C GLY A 70 9.27 -14.14 3.32
N GLN A 71 8.59 -13.22 4.00
CA GLN A 71 7.13 -13.09 3.97
C GLN A 71 6.68 -12.17 2.84
N ARG A 72 5.64 -12.56 2.09
CA ARG A 72 4.99 -11.68 1.11
C ARG A 72 4.02 -10.75 1.80
N ILE A 73 3.55 -9.74 1.06
CA ILE A 73 2.54 -8.81 1.60
C ILE A 73 1.26 -9.53 2.06
N HIS A 74 0.84 -10.59 1.38
CA HIS A 74 -0.30 -11.43 1.74
C HIS A 74 -0.16 -12.02 3.15
N ASP A 75 1.02 -12.58 3.45
CA ASP A 75 1.32 -13.24 4.71
C ASP A 75 1.37 -12.23 5.86
N VAL A 76 1.87 -11.02 5.58
CA VAL A 76 1.92 -9.93 6.55
C VAL A 76 0.52 -9.38 6.84
N ILE A 77 -0.28 -9.10 5.80
CA ILE A 77 -1.64 -8.58 5.97
C ILE A 77 -2.52 -9.57 6.73
N ALA A 78 -2.37 -10.87 6.50
CA ALA A 78 -3.13 -11.92 7.21
C ALA A 78 -2.97 -11.88 8.74
N GLN A 79 -1.86 -11.31 9.24
CA GLN A 79 -1.59 -11.15 10.67
C GLN A 79 -2.38 -9.99 11.32
N PHE A 80 -3.08 -9.16 10.54
CA PHE A 80 -3.86 -8.01 11.03
C PHE A 80 -5.38 -8.29 10.97
N PRO A 81 -5.97 -9.01 11.94
CA PRO A 81 -7.34 -9.52 11.86
C PRO A 81 -8.43 -8.45 11.74
N ARG A 82 -8.14 -7.21 12.12
CA ARG A 82 -9.10 -6.08 12.03
C ARG A 82 -9.15 -5.40 10.66
N GLN A 83 -8.14 -5.62 9.83
CA GLN A 83 -7.96 -4.90 8.56
C GLN A 83 -7.83 -5.85 7.37
N LYS A 84 -7.36 -7.08 7.60
CA LYS A 84 -6.95 -8.02 6.54
C LYS A 84 -7.98 -8.23 5.44
N ASP A 85 -9.27 -8.33 5.77
CA ASP A 85 -10.27 -8.88 4.84
C ASP A 85 -10.34 -8.02 3.57
N GLY A 86 -10.54 -6.71 3.70
CA GLY A 86 -10.63 -5.82 2.52
C GLY A 86 -9.35 -5.77 1.69
N PHE A 87 -8.16 -5.85 2.31
CA PHE A 87 -6.90 -5.81 1.55
C PHE A 87 -6.57 -7.14 0.89
N LEU A 88 -6.89 -8.27 1.54
CA LEU A 88 -6.73 -9.59 0.94
C LEU A 88 -7.71 -9.78 -0.23
N GLU A 89 -8.93 -9.26 -0.14
CA GLU A 89 -9.88 -9.23 -1.25
C GLU A 89 -9.33 -8.44 -2.45
N VAL A 90 -8.70 -7.29 -2.20
CA VAL A 90 -8.04 -6.50 -3.25
C VAL A 90 -6.90 -7.29 -3.89
N LEU A 91 -6.01 -7.87 -3.07
CA LEU A 91 -4.88 -8.66 -3.57
C LEU A 91 -5.33 -9.86 -4.41
N ALA A 92 -6.42 -10.52 -4.01
CA ALA A 92 -7.01 -11.64 -4.75
C ALA A 92 -7.50 -11.28 -6.17
N LYS A 93 -7.70 -9.99 -6.48
CA LYS A 93 -8.05 -9.53 -7.84
C LYS A 93 -6.87 -9.53 -8.81
N PHE A 94 -5.64 -9.53 -8.29
CA PHE A 94 -4.41 -9.40 -9.07
C PHE A 94 -3.51 -10.65 -9.00
N ALA A 95 -3.96 -11.69 -8.30
CA ALA A 95 -3.25 -12.95 -8.11
C ALA A 95 -3.57 -13.99 -9.20
#